data_AF-A0A3A4NAH8-F1
#
_entry.id   AF-A0A3A4NAH8-F1
#
_cell.length_a   1.000
_cell.length_b   1.000
_cell.length_c   1.000
_cell.angle_alpha   90.00
_cell.angle_beta   90.00
_cell.angle_gamma   90.00
#
_symmetry.space_group_name_H-M   'P 1'
#
loop_
_entity.id
_entity.type
_entity.pdbx_description
1 polymer ?
#
loop_
_entity_poly.entity_id
_entity_poly.type
_entity_poly.pdbx_seq_one_letter_code
_entity_poly.pdbx_strand_id
1 'polypeptide(L)' 'MAEQKGKAPSQNKETRVKLQEIYDFLVDFTAINAYAYPERTHVVNLRDHLNTIRSHYKKRKPAMKVTEAVGSVN' A
#
# COMPACT_ATOMS: atom_id res chain seq x y z
N MET A 1 -23.78 -23.68 -18.95
CA MET A 1 -22.41 -23.11 -18.97
C MET A 1 -22.48 -21.67 -18.48
N ALA A 2 -22.18 -21.44 -17.20
CA ALA A 2 -22.06 -20.08 -16.68
C ALA A 2 -20.59 -19.69 -16.77
N GLU A 3 -20.21 -19.02 -17.86
CA GLU A 3 -18.89 -18.41 -17.99
C GLU A 3 -18.72 -17.34 -16.91
N GLN A 4 -17.92 -17.65 -15.90
CA GLN A 4 -17.34 -16.63 -15.05
C GLN A 4 -16.41 -15.78 -15.91
N LYS A 5 -16.94 -14.69 -16.46
CA LYS A 5 -16.15 -13.62 -17.09
C LYS A 5 -15.08 -13.18 -16.09
N GLY A 6 -13.83 -13.52 -16.38
CA GLY A 6 -12.68 -13.04 -15.65
C GLY A 6 -12.74 -11.52 -15.59
N LYS A 7 -12.97 -10.96 -14.39
CA LYS A 7 -12.89 -9.51 -14.20
C LYS A 7 -11.45 -9.12 -14.48
N ALA A 8 -11.21 -8.43 -15.59
CA ALA A 8 -10.01 -7.63 -15.78
C ALA A 8 -9.73 -6.86 -14.49
N PRO A 9 -8.46 -6.76 -14.02
CA PRO A 9 -8.15 -6.06 -12.79
C PRO A 9 -8.82 -4.69 -12.86
N SER A 10 -9.84 -4.47 -12.02
CA SER A 10 -10.63 -3.24 -12.13
C SER A 10 -9.64 -2.10 -11.99
N GLN A 11 -9.81 -1.00 -12.71
CA GLN A 11 -8.96 0.19 -12.66
C GLN A 11 -8.50 0.54 -11.22
N ASN A 12 -9.37 0.36 -10.22
CA ASN A 12 -9.05 0.49 -8.80
C ASN A 12 -7.85 -0.35 -8.29
N LYS A 13 -7.65 -1.57 -8.76
CA LYS A 13 -6.52 -2.44 -8.38
C LYS A 13 -5.20 -1.90 -8.91
N GLU A 14 -5.19 -1.44 -10.16
CA GLU A 14 -4.02 -0.82 -10.78
C GLU A 14 -3.70 0.53 -10.13
N THR A 15 -4.72 1.36 -9.87
CA THR A 15 -4.57 2.61 -9.13
C THR A 15 -3.98 2.39 -7.74
N ARG A 16 -4.41 1.35 -7.01
CA ARG A 16 -3.86 1.01 -5.70
C ARG A 16 -2.38 0.62 -5.77
N VAL A 17 -1.97 -0.13 -6.79
CA VAL A 17 -0.57 -0.52 -6.99
C VAL A 17 0.28 0.72 -7.30
N LYS A 18 -0.13 1.57 -8.24
CA LYS A 18 0.60 2.81 -8.58
C LYS A 18 0.74 3.75 -7.40
N LEU A 19 -0.32 3.90 -6.59
CA LEU A 19 -0.26 4.70 -5.36
C LEU A 19 0.73 4.13 -4.35
N GLN A 20 0.81 2.80 -4.22
CA GLN A 20 1.78 2.14 -3.35
C GLN A 20 3.21 2.36 -3.86
N GLU A 21 3.45 2.21 -5.16
CA GLU A 21 4.77 2.42 -5.77
C GLU A 21 5.27 3.86 -5.59
N ILE A 22 4.42 4.86 -5.86
CA ILE A 22 4.77 6.28 -5.64
C ILE A 22 5.06 6.53 -4.15
N TYR A 23 4.27 5.93 -3.27
CA TYR A 23 4.45 6.10 -1.85
C TYR A 23 5.77 5.50 -1.35
N ASP A 24 6.09 4.27 -1.76
CA ASP A 24 7.34 3.59 -1.38
C ASP A 24 8.55 4.38 -1.91
N PHE A 25 8.48 4.87 -3.16
CA PHE A 25 9.49 5.77 -3.73
C PHE A 25 9.72 7.02 -2.87
N LEU A 26 8.66 7.70 -2.43
CA LEU A 26 8.77 8.91 -1.62
C LEU A 26 9.40 8.63 -0.25
N VAL A 27 9.05 7.50 0.38
CA VAL A 27 9.64 7.09 1.67
C VAL A 27 11.13 6.83 1.52
N ASP A 28 11.55 6.10 0.49
CA ASP A 28 12.96 5.78 0.27
C ASP A 28 13.78 7.01 -0.13
N PHE A 29 13.23 7.85 -1.02
CA PHE A 29 13.84 9.10 -1.42
C PHE A 29 14.05 10.03 -0.22
N THR A 30 13.03 10.20 0.62
CA THR A 30 13.14 11.06 1.82
C THR A 30 14.08 10.47 2.87
N ALA A 31 14.15 9.15 3.03
CA ALA A 31 15.11 8.50 3.91
C ALA A 31 16.56 8.74 3.49
N ILE A 32 16.86 8.61 2.19
CA ILE A 32 18.21 8.88 1.65
C ILE A 32 18.59 10.36 1.85
N ASN A 33 17.68 11.28 1.55
CA ASN A 33 17.94 12.71 1.72
C ASN A 33 18.11 13.11 3.20
N ALA A 34 17.28 12.56 4.10
CA ALA A 34 17.40 12.81 5.54
C ALA A 34 18.71 12.27 6.12
N TYR A 35 19.21 11.17 5.58
CA TYR A 35 20.52 10.62 5.95
C TYR A 35 21.68 11.47 5.42
N ALA A 36 21.61 11.90 4.16
CA ALA A 36 22.68 12.69 3.52
C ALA A 36 22.77 14.13 4.06
N TYR A 37 21.64 14.70 4.46
CA TYR A 37 21.50 16.09 4.89
C TYR A 37 20.71 16.18 6.20
N PRO A 38 21.25 15.69 7.33
CA PRO A 38 20.54 15.66 8.62
C PRO A 38 20.19 17.06 9.15
N GLU A 39 20.92 18.10 8.72
CA GLU A 39 20.63 19.50 9.04
C GLU A 39 19.35 20.02 8.38
N ARG A 40 18.88 19.35 7.31
CA ARG A 40 17.60 19.69 6.66
C ARG A 40 16.43 19.08 7.40
N THR A 41 16.10 19.69 8.53
CA THR A 41 15.02 19.27 9.44
C THR A 41 13.66 19.06 8.77
N HIS A 42 13.35 19.81 7.71
CA HIS A 42 12.11 19.63 6.93
C HIS A 42 12.03 18.26 6.24
N VAL A 43 13.15 17.70 5.76
CA VAL A 43 13.18 16.37 5.12
C VAL A 43 13.02 15.28 6.17
N VAL A 44 13.65 15.44 7.33
CA VAL A 44 13.51 14.50 8.47
C VAL A 44 12.05 14.46 8.93
N ASN A 45 11.43 15.62 9.15
CA ASN A 45 10.02 15.71 9.54
C ASN A 45 9.09 15.10 8.48
N LEU A 46 9.38 15.32 7.20
CA LEU A 46 8.62 14.71 6.11
C LEU A 46 8.71 13.18 6.13
N ARG A 47 9.92 12.62 6.32
CA ARG A 47 10.12 11.17 6.46
C ARG A 47 9.30 10.60 7.61
N ASP A 48 9.26 11.28 8.75
CA ASP A 48 8.52 10.83 9.93
C ASP A 48 7.00 10.90 9.74
N HIS A 49 6.51 11.95 9.09
CA HIS A 49 5.11 12.05 8.69
C HIS A 49 4.70 10.93 7.73
N LEU A 50 5.52 10.66 6.70
CA LEU A 50 5.29 9.55 5.79
C LEU A 50 5.26 8.23 6.56
N ASN A 51 6.24 7.95 7.43
CA ASN A 51 6.27 6.73 8.24
C ASN A 51 5.05 6.57 9.15
N THR A 52 4.53 7.67 9.70
CA THR A 52 3.30 7.67 10.50
C THR A 52 2.11 7.23 9.67
N ILE A 53 1.94 7.82 8.47
CA ILE A 53 0.89 7.41 7.51
C ILE A 53 1.05 5.92 7.16
N ARG A 54 2.28 5.43 6.92
CA ARG A 54 2.57 4.01 6.64
C ARG A 54 2.01 3.11 7.73
N SER A 55 2.29 3.47 8.98
CA SER A 55 1.88 2.71 10.16
C SER A 55 0.36 2.63 10.26
N HIS A 56 -0.35 3.74 9.99
CA HIS A 56 -1.81 3.76 10.00
C HIS A 56 -2.43 2.82 8.96
N TYR A 57 -1.93 2.82 7.72
CA TYR A 57 -2.48 1.95 6.67
C TYR A 57 -2.02 0.49 6.78
N LYS A 58 -0.80 0.24 7.28
CA LYS A 58 -0.34 -1.13 7.57
C LYS A 58 -1.13 -1.78 8.70
N LYS A 59 -1.43 -1.03 9.77
CA LYS A 59 -2.29 -1.49 10.88
C LYS A 59 -3.75 -1.66 10.46
N ARG A 60 -4.21 -0.91 9.45
CA ARG A 60 -5.58 -0.96 8.91
C ARG A 60 -5.79 -1.98 7.80
N LYS A 61 -4.82 -2.85 7.47
CA LYS A 61 -5.17 -4.09 6.77
C LYS A 61 -5.73 -5.06 7.80
N PRO A 62 -7.06 -5.23 7.96
CA PRO A 62 -7.52 -6.53 8.43
C PRO A 62 -6.97 -7.52 7.40
N ALA A 63 -6.22 -8.52 7.87
CA ALA A 63 -5.98 -9.70 7.06
C ALA A 63 -7.35 -10.13 6.57
N MET A 64 -7.61 -9.91 5.27
CA MET A 64 -8.81 -10.34 4.62
C MET A 64 -8.84 -11.84 4.90
N LYS A 65 -9.68 -12.28 5.84
CA LYS A 65 -9.89 -13.70 6.07
C LYS A 65 -10.38 -14.21 4.73
N VAL A 66 -9.52 -14.96 4.06
CA VAL A 66 -9.92 -15.86 3.00
C VAL A 66 -10.75 -16.92 3.72
N THR A 67 -12.00 -16.61 4.01
CA THR A 67 -12.98 -17.66 4.29
C THR A 67 -13.23 -18.31 2.95
N GLU A 68 -12.54 -19.42 2.78
CA GLU A 68 -12.75 -20.45 1.77
C GLU A 68 -14.24 -20.59 1.49
N ALA A 69 -14.58 -20.44 0.21
CA ALA A 69 -15.84 -20.95 -0.31
C ALA A 69 -15.77 -22.48 -0.21
N VAL A 70 -16.11 -23.05 0.95
CA VAL A 70 -16.53 -24.45 1.02
C VAL A 70 -17.96 -24.49 0.52
N GLY A 71 -18.09 -24.87 -0.76
CA GLY A 71 -19.34 -25.39 -1.25
C GLY A 71 -19.68 -26.68 -0.52
N SER A 72 -20.94 -26.84 -0.14
CA SER A 72 -21.63 -28.11 -0.32
C SER A 72 -23.12 -27.80 -0.41
N VAL A 73 -23.64 -27.91 -1.63
CA VAL A 73 -25.02 -28.29 -1.87
C VAL A 73 -25.20 -29.69 -1.31
N ASN A 74 -26.25 -29.89 -0.52
CA ASN A 74 -27.22 -30.98 -0.63
C ASN A 74 -28.42 -30.66 0.27
#